data_AF-A0A8T3P9W4-F1
#
_entry.id   AF-A0A8T3P9W4-F1
#
_cell.length_a   1.000
_cell.length_b   1.000
_cell.length_c   1.000
_cell.angle_alpha   90.00
_cell.angle_beta   90.00
_cell.angle_gamma   90.00
#
_symmetry.space_group_name_H-M   'P 1'
#
loop_
_entity.id
_entity.type
_entity.pdbx_description
1 polymer ?
#
loop_
_entity_poly.entity_id
_entity_poly.type
_entity_poly.pdbx_seq_one_letter_code
_entity_poly.pdbx_strand_id
1 'polypeptide(L)'
;MSAPGMGWQPHADAWALVILLAGGYLYALSAWGPRHAPGGIAATRRHRLYFFSGVGSLWLAADWPVHQLANELFSVHMAQHLIFSLVSAPLLILGTPAWLLRRLLSPPPIGRMWRAVTRPLPALVLFNTWIALYHFRGMVNLSVANDGFHLFAHVMWVAVSLIM
;
A
#
# COMPACT_ATOMS: atom_id res chain seq x y z
N MET A 1 -7.48 30.52 -13.48
CA MET A 1 -6.60 29.40 -13.08
C MET A 1 -6.55 28.45 -14.25
N SER A 2 -5.45 28.41 -15.00
CA SER A 2 -5.26 27.45 -16.09
C SER A 2 -5.30 26.04 -15.51
N ALA A 3 -6.13 25.15 -16.08
CA ALA A 3 -6.11 23.73 -15.76
C ALA A 3 -4.65 23.25 -15.86
N PRO A 4 -4.09 22.57 -14.83
CA PRO A 4 -2.76 22.00 -14.96
C PRO A 4 -2.80 21.08 -16.19
N GLY A 5 -1.95 21.36 -17.19
CA GLY A 5 -1.94 20.55 -18.40
C GLY A 5 -1.67 19.08 -18.07
N MET A 6 -2.18 18.16 -18.90
CA MET A 6 -1.81 16.73 -18.89
C MET A 6 -0.34 16.51 -19.30
N GLY A 7 0.57 17.35 -18.81
CA GLY A 7 1.99 17.08 -18.86
C GLY A 7 2.31 15.96 -17.89
N TRP A 8 3.20 15.07 -18.29
CA TRP A 8 3.74 14.05 -17.40
C TRP A 8 4.38 14.73 -16.16
N GLN A 9 4.06 14.22 -14.97
CA GLN A 9 4.64 14.69 -13.72
C GLN A 9 5.33 13.51 -13.00
N PRO A 10 6.56 13.70 -12.48
CA PRO A 10 7.25 12.65 -11.73
C PRO A 10 6.63 12.45 -10.35
N HIS A 11 6.33 11.20 -9.98
CA HIS A 11 5.75 10.82 -8.69
C HIS A 11 6.80 10.06 -7.87
N ALA A 12 7.81 10.79 -7.38
CA ALA A 12 8.97 10.20 -6.70
C ALA A 12 8.60 9.41 -5.44
N ASP A 13 7.54 9.84 -4.75
CA ASP A 13 6.99 9.18 -3.57
C ASP A 13 6.33 7.83 -3.92
N ALA A 14 5.54 7.76 -4.99
CA ALA A 14 4.96 6.52 -5.50
C ALA A 14 6.05 5.54 -5.91
N TRP A 15 7.09 6.02 -6.62
CA TRP A 15 8.21 5.17 -7.03
C TRP A 15 9.02 4.68 -5.82
N ALA A 16 9.27 5.54 -4.84
CA ALA A 16 9.96 5.15 -3.61
C ALA A 16 9.19 4.02 -2.89
N LEU A 17 7.87 4.12 -2.78
CA LEU A 17 7.03 3.08 -2.18
C LEU A 17 7.08 1.78 -2.97
N VAL A 18 6.97 1.83 -4.30
CA VAL A 18 7.05 0.66 -5.18
C VAL A 18 8.41 -0.03 -5.05
N ILE A 19 9.50 0.74 -5.08
CA ILE A 19 10.86 0.24 -4.90
C ILE A 19 11.02 -0.38 -3.51
N LEU A 20 10.50 0.27 -2.47
CA LEU A 20 10.56 -0.24 -1.10
C LEU A 20 9.82 -1.57 -0.96
N LEU A 21 8.62 -1.69 -1.53
CA LEU A 21 7.83 -2.92 -1.49
C LEU A 21 8.48 -4.06 -2.29
N ALA A 22 8.85 -3.79 -3.55
CA ALA A 22 9.47 -4.78 -4.42
C ALA A 22 10.85 -5.20 -3.91
N GLY A 23 11.71 -4.24 -3.59
CA GLY A 23 13.05 -4.44 -3.06
C GLY A 23 13.02 -5.10 -1.69
N GLY A 24 12.15 -4.63 -0.79
CA GLY A 24 11.96 -5.22 0.54
C GLY A 24 11.50 -6.67 0.48
N TYR A 25 10.58 -7.01 -0.43
CA TYR A 25 10.14 -8.39 -0.64
C TYR A 25 11.28 -9.27 -1.15
N LEU A 26 11.99 -8.84 -2.21
CA LEU A 26 13.13 -9.60 -2.75
C LEU A 26 14.25 -9.78 -1.73
N TYR A 27 14.57 -8.72 -0.97
CA TYR A 27 15.52 -8.76 0.12
C TYR A 27 15.09 -9.74 1.21
N ALA A 28 13.84 -9.71 1.65
CA ALA A 28 13.33 -10.61 2.67
C ALA A 28 13.40 -12.08 2.20
N LEU A 29 13.05 -12.35 0.94
CA LEU A 29 13.16 -13.69 0.37
C LEU A 29 14.61 -14.19 0.29
N SER A 30 15.57 -13.33 -0.05
CA SER A 30 16.98 -13.73 -0.18
C SER A 30 17.70 -13.80 1.16
N ALA A 31 17.49 -12.83 2.05
CA ALA A 31 18.19 -12.72 3.33
C ALA A 31 17.59 -13.62 4.42
N TRP A 32 16.27 -13.79 4.44
CA TRP A 32 15.58 -14.56 5.49
C TRP A 32 15.04 -15.89 5.01
N GLY A 33 14.73 -16.02 3.71
CA GLY A 33 14.19 -17.25 3.12
C GLY A 33 15.03 -18.50 3.43
N PRO A 34 16.36 -18.51 3.23
CA PRO A 34 17.19 -19.69 3.51
C PRO A 34 17.12 -20.19 4.96
N ARG A 35 16.80 -19.31 5.92
CA ARG A 35 16.80 -19.63 7.36
C ARG A 35 15.42 -19.94 7.93
N HIS A 36 14.35 -19.41 7.32
CA HIS A 36 13.00 -19.43 7.91
C HIS A 36 11.95 -20.06 7.00
N ALA A 37 12.25 -20.26 5.71
CA ALA A 37 11.28 -20.84 4.78
C ALA A 37 11.16 -22.35 5.01
N PRO A 38 9.94 -22.87 5.23
CA PRO A 38 9.72 -24.30 5.38
C PRO A 38 10.07 -25.03 4.08
N GLY A 39 10.88 -26.08 4.15
CA GLY A 39 11.30 -26.88 3.00
C GLY A 39 12.25 -26.15 2.03
N GLY A 40 12.88 -25.04 2.44
CA GLY A 40 13.87 -24.32 1.64
C GLY A 40 13.29 -23.46 0.50
N ILE A 41 11.98 -23.53 0.24
CA ILE A 41 11.32 -22.74 -0.80
C ILE A 41 10.85 -21.41 -0.21
N ALA A 42 11.62 -20.34 -0.42
CA ALA A 42 11.30 -19.01 0.10
C ALA A 42 9.96 -18.46 -0.42
N ALA A 43 9.66 -18.61 -1.71
CA ALA A 43 8.37 -18.23 -2.27
C ALA A 43 8.10 -19.01 -3.56
N THR A 44 6.89 -19.50 -3.72
CA THR A 44 6.45 -20.16 -4.97
C THR A 44 6.26 -19.14 -6.10
N ARG A 45 6.20 -19.60 -7.35
CA ARG A 45 5.91 -18.73 -8.50
C ARG A 45 4.58 -17.98 -8.36
N ARG A 46 3.57 -18.60 -7.76
CA ARG A 46 2.27 -17.97 -7.47
C ARG A 46 2.39 -16.82 -6.46
N HIS A 47 3.13 -17.01 -5.37
CA HIS A 47 3.38 -15.94 -4.39
C HIS A 47 4.03 -14.72 -5.06
N ARG A 48 5.08 -14.93 -5.87
CA ARG A 48 5.74 -13.84 -6.61
C ARG A 48 4.77 -13.17 -7.58
N LEU A 49 4.00 -13.95 -8.34
CA LEU A 49 3.03 -13.41 -9.29
C LEU A 49 2.00 -12.51 -8.60
N TYR A 50 1.39 -12.98 -7.51
CA TYR A 50 0.43 -12.16 -6.76
C TYR A 50 1.08 -10.92 -6.17
N PHE A 51 2.25 -11.05 -5.54
CA PHE A 51 2.93 -9.91 -4.91
C PHE A 51 3.26 -8.83 -5.94
N PHE A 52 3.89 -9.20 -7.05
CA PHE A 52 4.25 -8.24 -8.10
C PHE A 52 3.03 -7.72 -8.87
N SER A 53 1.94 -8.47 -8.96
CA SER A 53 0.66 -7.95 -9.48
C SER A 53 0.05 -6.91 -8.52
N GLY A 54 0.18 -7.11 -7.21
CA GLY A 54 -0.22 -6.15 -6.18
C GLY A 54 0.60 -4.87 -6.27
N VAL A 55 1.93 -4.98 -6.35
CA VAL A 55 2.83 -3.83 -6.54
C VAL A 55 2.54 -3.11 -7.86
N GLY A 56 2.34 -3.86 -8.96
CA GLY A 56 2.04 -3.29 -10.27
C GLY A 56 0.71 -2.54 -10.30
N SER A 57 -0.35 -3.09 -9.71
CA SER A 57 -1.64 -2.39 -9.62
C SER A 57 -1.55 -1.13 -8.76
N LEU A 58 -0.78 -1.17 -7.66
CA LEU A 58 -0.53 0.01 -6.83
C LEU A 58 0.21 1.09 -7.62
N TRP A 59 1.26 0.72 -8.35
CA TRP A 59 2.00 1.66 -9.18
C TRP A 59 1.13 2.30 -10.26
N LEU A 60 0.38 1.49 -11.02
CA LEU A 60 -0.50 1.98 -12.09
C LEU A 60 -1.57 2.96 -11.60
N ALA A 61 -2.08 2.75 -10.38
CA ALA A 61 -3.09 3.63 -9.79
C ALA A 61 -2.47 4.86 -9.09
N ALA A 62 -1.22 4.79 -8.64
CA ALA A 62 -0.53 5.87 -7.95
C ALA A 62 0.29 6.79 -8.88
N ASP A 63 0.56 6.39 -10.13
CA ASP A 63 1.37 7.15 -11.08
C ASP A 63 0.50 7.90 -12.11
N TRP A 64 1.15 8.75 -12.88
CA TRP A 64 0.55 9.42 -14.04
C TRP A 64 0.12 8.39 -15.10
N PRO A 65 -1.05 8.58 -15.76
CA PRO A 65 -2.00 9.69 -15.68
C PRO A 65 -3.12 9.51 -14.65
N VAL A 66 -3.22 8.33 -14.02
CA VAL A 66 -4.35 7.98 -13.13
C VAL A 66 -4.39 8.90 -11.92
N HIS A 67 -3.25 9.14 -11.28
CA HIS A 67 -3.16 10.03 -10.13
C HIS A 67 -3.60 11.46 -10.47
N GLN A 68 -3.22 11.96 -11.66
CA GLN A 68 -3.60 13.30 -12.10
C GLN A 68 -5.10 13.39 -12.40
N LEU A 69 -5.65 12.39 -13.08
CA LEU A 69 -7.09 12.28 -13.32
C LEU A 69 -7.87 12.15 -12.01
N ALA A 70 -7.34 11.46 -11.01
CA ALA A 70 -7.94 11.35 -9.68
C ALA A 70 -7.98 12.68 -8.93
N ASN A 71 -7.05 13.60 -9.20
CA ASN A 71 -7.08 14.94 -8.61
C ASN A 71 -8.15 15.84 -9.23
N GLU A 72 -8.60 15.56 -10.46
CA GLU A 72 -9.61 16.36 -11.16
C GLU A 72 -11.01 15.72 -11.15
N LEU A 73 -11.08 14.39 -11.21
CA LEU A 73 -12.31 13.63 -11.35
C LEU A 73 -12.54 12.75 -10.12
N PHE A 74 -13.60 13.06 -9.37
CA PHE A 74 -13.98 12.28 -8.20
C PHE A 74 -14.24 10.79 -8.49
N SER A 75 -14.72 10.46 -9.69
CA SER A 75 -14.90 9.06 -10.09
C SER A 75 -13.58 8.30 -10.20
N VAL A 76 -12.55 8.93 -10.76
CA VAL A 76 -11.20 8.35 -10.87
C VAL A 76 -10.53 8.31 -9.50
N HIS A 77 -10.73 9.35 -8.69
CA HIS A 77 -10.31 9.36 -7.28
C HIS A 77 -10.83 8.14 -6.52
N MET A 78 -12.13 7.86 -6.64
CA MET A 78 -12.70 6.70 -5.96
C MET A 78 -12.24 5.38 -6.56
N ALA A 79 -12.11 5.28 -7.88
CA ALA A 79 -11.57 4.10 -8.52
C ALA A 79 -10.15 3.80 -8.03
N GLN A 80 -9.30 4.83 -7.88
CA GLN A 80 -7.94 4.70 -7.34
C GLN A 80 -7.96 4.12 -5.91
N HIS A 81 -8.80 4.67 -5.03
CA HIS A 81 -8.92 4.15 -3.65
C HIS A 81 -9.45 2.71 -3.59
N LEU A 82 -10.36 2.33 -4.49
CA LEU A 82 -10.85 0.97 -4.62
C LEU A 82 -9.77 0.02 -5.15
N ILE A 83 -8.94 0.44 -6.12
CA ILE A 83 -7.81 -0.37 -6.61
C ILE A 83 -6.82 -0.62 -5.47
N PHE A 84 -6.42 0.41 -4.72
CA PHE A 84 -5.51 0.24 -3.59
C PHE A 84 -6.05 -0.75 -2.55
N SER A 85 -7.35 -0.66 -2.24
CA SER A 85 -7.95 -1.41 -1.14
C SER A 85 -8.40 -2.83 -1.54
N LEU A 86 -9.00 -2.99 -2.73
CA LEU A 86 -9.64 -4.24 -3.15
C LEU A 86 -8.79 -5.05 -4.13
N VAL A 87 -7.74 -4.46 -4.71
CA VAL A 87 -6.88 -5.14 -5.68
C VAL A 87 -5.46 -5.23 -5.14
N SER A 88 -4.82 -4.09 -4.87
CA SER A 88 -3.41 -4.06 -4.49
C SER A 88 -3.16 -4.74 -3.14
N ALA A 89 -3.87 -4.33 -2.08
CA ALA A 89 -3.69 -4.91 -0.74
C ALA A 89 -3.93 -6.43 -0.68
N PRO A 90 -5.05 -6.99 -1.22
CA PRO A 90 -5.26 -8.43 -1.22
C PRO A 90 -4.20 -9.21 -2.01
N LEU A 91 -3.75 -8.69 -3.16
CA LEU A 91 -2.70 -9.31 -3.95
C LEU A 91 -1.34 -9.31 -3.23
N LEU A 92 -1.01 -8.24 -2.51
CA LEU A 92 0.19 -8.17 -1.68
C LEU A 92 0.14 -9.21 -0.56
N ILE A 93 -1.00 -9.36 0.12
CA ILE A 93 -1.20 -10.35 1.18
C ILE A 93 -1.09 -11.78 0.62
N LEU A 94 -1.84 -12.09 -0.45
CA LEU A 94 -1.79 -13.40 -1.13
C LEU A 94 -0.40 -13.73 -1.68
N GLY A 95 0.33 -12.70 -2.09
CA GLY A 95 1.70 -12.81 -2.57
C GLY A 95 2.74 -13.01 -1.48
N THR A 96 2.42 -12.72 -0.22
CA THR A 96 3.36 -12.82 0.89
C THR A 96 3.30 -14.22 1.52
N PRO A 97 4.39 -15.01 1.48
CA PRO A 97 4.40 -16.33 2.09
C PRO A 97 4.15 -16.27 3.60
N ALA A 98 3.43 -17.27 4.13
CA ALA A 98 3.03 -17.28 5.54
C ALA A 98 4.22 -17.25 6.53
N TRP A 99 5.38 -17.81 6.17
CA TRP A 99 6.58 -17.72 7.01
C TRP A 99 7.10 -16.29 7.11
N LEU A 100 6.99 -15.50 6.05
CA LEU A 100 7.43 -14.12 6.01
C LEU A 100 6.49 -13.24 6.84
N LEU A 101 5.17 -13.43 6.70
CA LEU A 101 4.18 -12.78 7.58
C LEU A 101 4.45 -13.11 9.06
N ARG A 102 4.66 -14.39 9.38
CA ARG A 102 5.00 -14.80 10.76
C ARG A 102 6.28 -14.15 11.25
N ARG A 103 7.29 -13.99 10.40
CA ARG A 103 8.55 -13.34 10.77
C ARG A 103 8.36 -11.85 11.03
N LEU A 104 7.64 -11.14 10.16
CA LEU A 104 7.32 -9.72 10.33
C LEU A 104 6.51 -9.46 11.61
N LEU A 105 5.60 -10.38 11.94
CA LEU A 105 4.72 -10.30 13.11
C LEU A 105 5.30 -10.95 14.38
N SER A 106 6.50 -11.51 14.30
CA SER A 106 7.13 -12.23 15.43
C SER A 106 7.40 -11.37 16.68
N PRO A 107 7.76 -10.07 16.58
CA PRO A 107 7.99 -9.27 17.78
C PRO A 107 6.70 -9.14 18.61
N PRO A 108 6.70 -9.45 19.92
CA PRO A 108 5.51 -9.45 20.77
C PRO A 108 4.64 -8.18 20.76
N PRO A 109 5.20 -6.94 20.70
CA PRO A 109 4.36 -5.75 20.56
C PRO A 109 3.69 -5.68 19.18
N ILE A 110 4.42 -6.00 18.10
CA ILE A 110 3.90 -5.96 16.73
C ILE A 110 2.81 -7.02 16.53
N GLY A 111 3.04 -8.26 16.95
CA GLY A 111 2.06 -9.33 16.82
C GLY A 111 0.79 -9.13 17.67
N ARG A 112 0.89 -8.41 18.80
CA ARG A 112 -0.29 -8.01 19.60
C ARG A 112 -1.07 -6.88 18.94
N MET A 113 -0.36 -5.84 18.48
CA MET A 113 -0.96 -4.73 17.75
C MET A 113 -1.68 -5.23 16.50
N TRP A 114 -1.01 -6.04 15.66
CA TRP A 114 -1.58 -6.61 14.44
C TRP A 114 -2.89 -7.34 14.72
N ARG A 115 -2.90 -8.26 15.70
CA ARG A 115 -4.12 -8.99 16.09
C ARG A 115 -5.24 -8.09 16.62
N ALA A 116 -4.90 -6.95 17.22
CA ALA A 116 -5.90 -6.00 17.69
C ALA A 116 -6.53 -5.22 16.53
N VAL A 117 -5.70 -4.74 15.59
CA VAL A 117 -6.16 -3.87 14.49
C VAL A 117 -6.82 -4.66 13.36
N THR A 118 -6.45 -5.92 13.11
CA THR A 118 -7.06 -6.76 12.07
C THR A 118 -8.35 -7.47 12.49
N ARG A 119 -8.88 -7.19 13.70
CA ARG A 119 -10.22 -7.64 14.06
C ARG A 119 -11.26 -6.90 13.21
N PRO A 120 -12.37 -7.55 12.80
CA PRO A 120 -13.33 -6.95 11.86
C PRO A 120 -13.81 -5.55 12.24
N LEU A 121 -14.16 -5.33 13.51
CA LEU A 121 -14.64 -4.04 13.98
C LEU A 121 -13.53 -2.96 14.04
N PRO A 122 -12.37 -3.20 14.71
CA PRO A 122 -11.24 -2.26 14.65
C PRO A 122 -10.77 -1.93 13.24
N ALA A 123 -10.62 -2.94 12.37
CA ALA A 123 -10.20 -2.75 10.97
C ALA A 123 -11.17 -1.84 10.22
N LEU A 124 -12.47 -2.14 10.33
CA LEU A 124 -13.53 -1.35 9.70
C LEU A 124 -13.57 0.09 10.23
N VAL A 125 -13.44 0.29 11.54
CA VAL A 125 -13.42 1.62 12.15
C VAL A 125 -12.19 2.41 11.69
N LEU A 126 -10.99 1.81 11.72
CA LEU A 126 -9.76 2.48 11.29
C LEU A 126 -9.81 2.86 9.81
N PHE A 127 -10.27 1.94 8.95
CA PHE A 127 -10.42 2.19 7.51
C PHE A 127 -11.39 3.32 7.22
N ASN A 128 -12.60 3.27 7.78
CA ASN A 128 -13.60 4.31 7.54
C ASN A 128 -13.21 5.65 8.17
N THR A 129 -12.55 5.65 9.32
CA THR A 129 -12.05 6.88 9.95
C THR A 129 -11.00 7.54 9.07
N TRP A 130 -10.05 6.77 8.54
CA TRP A 130 -9.02 7.29 7.65
C TRP A 130 -9.64 7.86 6.36
N ILE A 131 -10.58 7.14 5.74
CA ILE A 131 -11.34 7.63 4.60
C ILE A 131 -12.01 8.97 4.93
N ALA A 132 -12.80 9.03 6.00
CA ALA A 132 -13.54 10.23 6.37
C ALA A 132 -12.61 11.44 6.59
N LEU A 133 -11.49 11.21 7.28
CA LEU A 133 -10.47 12.21 7.54
C LEU A 133 -9.81 12.72 6.25
N TYR A 134 -9.46 11.82 5.33
CA TYR A 134 -8.81 12.20 4.06
C TYR A 134 -9.72 12.96 3.09
N HIS A 135 -11.03 12.85 3.25
CA HIS A 135 -11.99 13.65 2.49
C HIS A 135 -12.21 15.04 3.09
N PHE A 136 -11.63 15.33 4.27
CA PHE A 136 -11.67 16.67 4.85
C PHE A 136 -10.68 17.60 4.15
N ARG A 137 -11.17 18.76 3.67
CA ARG A 137 -10.36 19.75 2.90
C ARG A 137 -9.07 20.16 3.61
N GLY A 138 -9.07 20.24 4.94
CA GLY A 138 -7.88 20.58 5.72
C GLY A 138 -6.74 19.56 5.55
N MET A 139 -7.07 18.26 5.50
CA MET A 139 -6.07 17.20 5.31
C MET A 139 -5.52 17.17 3.90
N VAL A 140 -6.39 17.36 2.89
CA VAL A 140 -5.96 17.47 1.50
C VAL A 140 -5.01 18.66 1.33
N ASN A 141 -5.37 19.84 1.86
CA ASN A 141 -4.52 21.02 1.77
C ASN A 141 -3.16 20.82 2.48
N LEU A 142 -3.15 20.15 3.63
CA LEU A 142 -1.90 19.83 4.35
C LEU A 142 -1.03 18.86 3.53
N SER A 143 -1.65 17.88 2.89
CA SER A 143 -0.97 16.92 2.00
C SER A 143 -0.36 17.60 0.78
N VAL A 144 -1.05 18.58 0.18
CA VAL A 144 -0.51 19.34 -0.95
C VAL A 144 0.58 20.33 -0.53
N ALA A 145 0.48 20.89 0.69
CA ALA A 145 1.43 21.88 1.17
C ALA A 145 2.72 21.29 1.77
N ASN A 146 2.76 19.98 2.06
CA ASN A 146 3.87 19.34 2.74
C ASN A 146 4.16 17.94 2.18
N ASP A 147 5.27 17.82 1.46
CA ASP A 147 5.72 16.56 0.83
C ASP A 147 5.89 15.40 1.83
N GLY A 148 6.33 15.71 3.06
CA GLY A 148 6.48 14.71 4.12
C GLY A 148 5.13 14.17 4.58
N PHE A 149 4.13 15.05 4.73
CA PHE A 149 2.76 14.64 5.04
C PHE A 149 2.14 13.90 3.87
N HIS A 150 2.43 14.29 2.63
CA HIS A 150 2.00 13.58 1.42
C HIS A 150 2.50 12.13 1.39
N LEU A 151 3.79 11.90 1.68
CA LEU A 151 4.33 10.54 1.77
C LEU A 151 3.68 9.76 2.91
N PHE A 152 3.54 10.37 4.09
CA PHE A 152 2.89 9.75 5.24
C PHE A 152 1.47 9.30 4.91
N ALA A 153 0.73 10.14 4.18
CA ALA A 153 -0.61 9.85 3.71
C ALA A 153 -0.71 8.60 2.86
N HIS A 154 0.16 8.50 1.84
CA HIS A 154 0.21 7.36 0.95
C HIS A 154 0.57 6.08 1.71
N VAL A 155 1.55 6.16 2.62
CA VAL A 155 1.93 5.02 3.48
C VAL A 155 0.77 4.59 4.38
N MET A 156 0.06 5.54 5.01
CA MET A 156 -1.10 5.24 5.84
C MET A 156 -2.26 4.65 5.04
N TRP A 157 -2.51 5.14 3.83
CA TRP A 157 -3.56 4.58 2.97
C TRP A 157 -3.31 3.09 2.73
N VAL A 158 -2.09 2.73 2.34
CA VAL A 158 -1.69 1.33 2.13
C VAL A 158 -1.76 0.53 3.43
N ALA A 159 -1.27 1.09 4.54
CA ALA A 159 -1.26 0.39 5.83
C ALA A 159 -2.68 0.06 6.30
N VAL A 160 -3.60 1.01 6.21
CA VAL A 160 -4.99 0.82 6.64
C VAL A 160 -5.75 -0.11 5.70
N SER A 161 -5.48 -0.06 4.39
CA SER A 161 -5.99 -1.03 3.41
C SER A 161 -5.48 -2.46 3.64
N LEU A 162 -4.27 -2.65 4.19
CA LEU A 162 -3.73 -4.00 4.48
C LEU A 162 -4.35 -4.64 5.74
N ILE A 163 -5.00 -3.86 6.59
CA ILE A 163 -5.59 -4.31 7.86
C ILE A 163 -7.05 -4.78 7.68
N MET A 164 -7.76 -4.24 6.68
CA MET A 164 -9.16 -4.55 6.36
C MET A 164 -9.26 -5.64 5.30
#